data_AF-A0A093ZDU0-F1
#
_entry.id   AF-A0A093ZDU0-F1
#
_cell.length_a   1.000
_cell.length_b   1.000
_cell.length_c   1.000
_cell.angle_alpha   90.00
_cell.angle_beta   90.00
_cell.angle_gamma   90.00
#
_symmetry.space_group_name_H-M   'P 1'
#
loop_
_entity.id
_entity.type
_entity.pdbx_description
1 polymer ?
#
loop_
_entity_poly.entity_id
_entity_poly.type
_entity_poly.pdbx_seq_one_letter_code
_entity_poly.pdbx_strand_id
1 'polypeptide(L)'
;MAHLIRRRGLGLALQSPLLQTRTFSHGLSRGAFNNREQAQQPRAPSERSIRIAAKEMSQMTSDFGLLPGMPRILHTLIAPSRANRPSLLTSPNTLARLQWARLKRKVSDLLVMTIYRWSNRKHGLKIHFQKTAPTAVALHQQMYTAFAAGNIELLKKITCEGLYDSFASRIHTRPRGERWKWEVVKYTSKPRVMSNRAATLPFDDSGVRQAVVRICSRQRLSRYKADGSLVAGTGEERDVMEYVVIQRMLWEGKENDWMVWGTTEETTLEAIEEAKRKALE
;
A
#
# COMPACT_ATOMS: atom_id res chain seq x y z
N MET A 1 42.49 5.04 62.47
CA MET A 1 43.79 5.70 62.23
C MET A 1 43.63 6.53 60.95
N ALA A 2 43.19 7.78 60.97
CA ALA A 2 43.79 9.00 61.52
C ALA A 2 45.17 9.33 60.92
N HIS A 3 45.22 10.49 60.23
CA HIS A 3 46.32 11.44 59.92
C HIS A 3 46.24 11.87 58.43
N LEU A 4 45.57 12.95 58.02
CA LEU A 4 45.79 14.40 58.22
C LEU A 4 47.20 14.90 57.87
N ILE A 5 47.28 15.82 56.90
CA ILE A 5 47.85 17.20 56.96
C ILE A 5 47.63 17.86 55.55
N ARG A 6 46.79 18.90 55.37
CA ARG A 6 47.00 20.38 55.54
C ARG A 6 48.08 20.94 54.59
N ARG A 7 47.97 22.04 53.82
CA ARG A 7 47.29 23.37 53.85
C ARG A 7 47.23 23.90 52.38
N ARG A 8 46.28 24.72 51.89
CA ARG A 8 45.69 26.04 52.25
C ARG A 8 46.43 27.25 51.62
N GLY A 9 45.69 28.05 50.85
CA GLY A 9 45.97 29.46 50.45
C GLY A 9 45.12 29.85 49.24
N LEU A 10 43.89 30.40 49.40
CA LEU A 10 43.51 31.81 49.62
C LEU A 10 43.74 32.73 48.39
N GLY A 11 42.66 33.41 47.98
CA GLY A 11 42.67 34.53 47.02
C GLY A 11 41.40 34.54 46.18
N LEU A 12 40.26 34.98 46.74
CA LEU A 12 39.71 36.34 46.63
C LEU A 12 38.70 36.47 45.48
N ALA A 13 37.45 36.59 45.90
CA ALA A 13 36.30 36.94 45.10
C ALA A 13 36.37 38.40 44.65
N LEU A 14 35.93 38.68 43.43
CA LEU A 14 35.30 39.95 43.07
C LEU A 14 34.13 39.65 42.11
N GLN A 15 32.93 39.80 42.66
CA GLN A 15 31.70 39.99 41.90
C GLN A 15 31.71 41.40 41.31
N SER A 16 31.23 41.56 40.08
CA SER A 16 30.40 42.71 39.73
C SER A 16 29.62 42.44 38.43
N PRO A 17 28.34 42.88 38.36
CA PRO A 17 27.46 42.65 37.22
C PRO A 17 27.56 43.83 36.25
N LEU A 18 27.80 43.56 34.97
CA LEU A 18 27.67 44.58 33.94
C LEU A 18 26.47 44.25 33.03
N LEU A 19 25.48 45.12 33.18
CA LEU A 19 24.30 45.32 32.36
C LEU A 19 24.66 45.23 30.86
N GLN A 20 24.14 44.22 30.17
CA GLN A 20 24.10 44.20 28.71
C GLN A 20 23.02 45.18 28.23
N THR A 21 23.43 46.42 27.98
CA THR A 21 22.62 47.40 27.25
C THR A 21 22.59 47.01 25.77
N ARG A 22 21.37 46.85 25.23
CA ARG A 22 21.14 46.67 23.79
C ARG A 22 21.39 47.99 23.08
N THR A 23 22.49 48.09 22.33
CA THR A 23 22.72 49.16 21.37
C THR A 23 21.97 48.87 20.08
N PHE A 24 20.87 49.59 19.86
CA PHE A 24 20.21 49.69 18.56
C PHE A 24 21.04 50.63 17.68
N SER A 25 21.85 50.09 16.78
CA SER A 25 22.53 50.90 15.77
C SER A 25 21.52 51.31 14.70
N HIS A 26 21.02 52.53 14.77
CA HIS A 26 20.36 53.18 13.64
C HIS A 26 21.41 53.43 12.55
N GLY A 27 21.45 52.53 11.56
CA GLY A 27 22.24 52.72 10.36
C GLY A 27 21.68 53.89 9.54
N LEU A 28 22.57 54.82 9.19
CA LEU A 28 22.29 55.98 8.34
C LEU A 28 21.74 55.55 6.98
N SER A 29 20.73 56.28 6.50
CA SER A 29 20.18 56.13 5.16
C SER A 29 21.25 56.47 4.12
N ARG A 30 21.77 55.46 3.41
CA ARG A 30 22.69 55.66 2.29
C ARG A 30 21.89 56.11 1.06
N GLY A 31 22.29 57.27 0.56
CA GLY A 31 21.73 57.92 -0.61
C GLY A 31 21.76 57.06 -1.87
N ALA A 32 20.85 57.42 -2.78
CA ALA A 32 20.62 56.80 -4.07
C ALA A 32 21.91 56.67 -4.90
N PHE A 33 22.29 55.42 -5.16
CA PHE A 33 23.27 55.06 -6.18
C PHE A 33 22.60 54.26 -7.29
N ASN A 34 22.63 54.85 -8.48
CA ASN A 34 22.53 54.27 -9.82
C ASN A 34 21.57 53.09 -10.05
N ASN A 35 20.49 53.42 -10.77
CA ASN A 35 19.65 52.49 -11.49
C ASN A 35 20.48 51.75 -12.56
N ARG A 36 21.13 50.65 -12.16
CA ARG A 36 21.63 49.64 -13.09
C ARG A 36 20.59 48.55 -13.06
N GLU A 37 19.84 48.40 -14.16
CA GLU A 37 18.89 47.30 -14.35
C GLU A 37 19.66 45.98 -14.24
N GLN A 38 19.75 45.43 -13.04
CA GLN A 38 20.07 44.03 -12.85
C GLN A 38 18.86 43.27 -13.34
N ALA A 39 19.04 42.51 -14.42
CA ALA A 39 18.08 41.51 -14.85
C ALA A 39 17.66 40.69 -13.63
N GLN A 40 16.41 40.84 -13.20
CA GLN A 40 15.85 40.05 -12.11
C GLN A 40 15.98 38.59 -12.52
N GLN A 41 16.81 37.82 -11.81
CA GLN A 41 16.81 36.38 -11.97
C GLN A 41 15.37 35.89 -11.73
N PRO A 42 14.82 35.03 -12.60
CA PRO A 42 13.49 34.49 -12.38
C PRO A 42 13.47 33.84 -11.01
N ARG A 43 12.51 34.25 -10.17
CA ARG A 43 12.33 33.67 -8.83
C ARG A 43 12.16 32.17 -9.01
N ALA A 44 13.12 31.40 -8.52
CA ALA A 44 12.96 29.96 -8.43
C ALA A 44 11.68 29.69 -7.60
N PRO A 45 10.82 28.75 -8.03
CA PRO A 45 9.62 28.42 -7.28
C PRO A 45 10.02 28.04 -5.85
N SER A 46 9.29 28.56 -4.86
CA SER A 46 9.56 28.26 -3.46
C SER A 46 9.51 26.75 -3.24
N GLU A 47 10.65 26.16 -2.87
CA GLU A 47 10.70 24.75 -2.47
C GLU A 47 9.81 24.56 -1.24
N ARG A 48 8.97 23.51 -1.27
CA ARG A 48 8.07 23.20 -0.17
C ARG A 48 8.88 22.88 1.07
N SER A 49 8.44 23.37 2.23
CA SER A 49 9.17 23.12 3.47
C SER A 49 9.27 21.62 3.76
N ILE A 50 10.45 21.16 4.18
CA ILE A 50 10.75 19.75 4.51
C ILE A 50 9.74 19.19 5.54
N ARG A 51 9.24 20.03 6.45
CA ARG A 51 8.22 19.64 7.44
C ARG A 51 6.85 19.38 6.82
N ILE A 52 6.44 20.18 5.83
CA ILE A 52 5.18 19.95 5.11
C ILE A 52 5.32 18.70 4.24
N ALA A 53 6.45 18.54 3.54
CA ALA A 53 6.72 17.31 2.79
C ALA A 53 6.69 16.07 3.70
N ALA A 54 7.37 16.07 4.85
CA ALA A 54 7.36 14.95 5.78
C ALA A 54 5.98 14.65 6.38
N LYS A 55 5.16 15.68 6.63
CA LYS A 55 3.78 15.52 7.12
C LYS A 55 2.83 15.01 6.04
N GLU A 56 2.96 15.48 4.82
CA GLU A 56 2.22 14.95 3.66
C GLU A 56 2.68 13.50 3.34
N MET A 57 3.94 13.16 3.59
CA MET A 57 4.50 11.81 3.43
C MET A 57 3.99 10.82 4.48
N SER A 58 3.85 11.22 5.75
CA SER A 58 3.20 10.39 6.77
C SER A 58 1.68 10.27 6.56
N GLN A 59 1.11 11.22 5.80
CA GLN A 59 -0.27 11.18 5.29
C GLN A 59 -0.38 10.55 3.90
N MET A 60 0.68 9.95 3.34
CA MET A 60 0.55 9.26 2.06
C MET A 60 -0.51 8.16 2.20
N THR A 61 -1.50 8.24 1.32
CA THR A 61 -2.64 7.33 1.32
C THR A 61 -2.13 5.89 1.18
N SER A 62 -2.84 4.98 1.84
CA SER A 62 -2.47 3.57 1.78
C SER A 62 -2.67 2.96 0.38
N ASP A 63 -3.32 3.69 -0.53
CA ASP A 63 -3.66 3.28 -1.88
C ASP A 63 -2.64 3.70 -2.93
N PHE A 64 -1.56 2.92 -2.99
CA PHE A 64 -0.79 2.81 -4.21
C PHE A 64 -1.57 1.87 -5.13
N GLY A 65 -2.14 2.39 -6.21
CA GLY A 65 -2.86 1.57 -7.19
C GLY A 65 -2.06 0.34 -7.63
N LEU A 66 -2.70 -0.60 -8.33
CA LEU A 66 -2.06 -1.84 -8.80
C LEU A 66 -0.65 -1.58 -9.37
N LEU A 67 0.37 -2.18 -8.75
CA LEU A 67 1.76 -1.85 -9.04
C LEU A 67 2.07 -2.11 -10.52
N PRO A 68 2.53 -1.09 -11.27
CA PRO A 68 2.82 -1.22 -12.69
C PRO A 68 3.93 -2.25 -12.90
N GLY A 69 3.95 -2.86 -14.09
CA GLY A 69 5.07 -3.70 -14.49
C GLY A 69 6.36 -2.91 -14.64
N MET A 70 7.47 -3.65 -14.61
CA MET A 70 8.74 -3.14 -15.13
C MET A 70 8.50 -2.45 -16.49
N PRO A 71 9.21 -1.37 -16.81
CA PRO A 71 9.09 -0.74 -18.13
C PRO A 71 9.28 -1.80 -19.23
N ARG A 72 8.34 -1.85 -20.19
CA ARG A 72 8.15 -2.90 -21.25
C ARG A 72 7.44 -4.20 -20.85
N ILE A 73 6.96 -4.35 -19.62
CA ILE A 73 6.13 -5.50 -19.20
C ILE A 73 4.81 -4.95 -18.67
N LEU A 74 3.69 -5.38 -19.28
CA LEU A 74 2.33 -4.94 -18.96
C LEU A 74 2.02 -4.92 -17.45
N HIS A 75 1.03 -4.08 -17.10
CA HIS A 75 0.31 -4.08 -15.82
C HIS A 75 -0.10 -5.49 -15.37
N THR A 76 -0.36 -5.67 -14.07
CA THR A 76 -0.68 -6.95 -13.41
C THR A 76 -1.64 -7.83 -14.21
N LEU A 77 -1.08 -8.73 -15.03
CA LEU A 77 -1.88 -9.64 -15.83
C LEU A 77 -2.51 -10.69 -14.89
N ILE A 78 -3.77 -10.98 -14.99
CA ILE A 78 -4.39 -12.04 -14.20
C ILE A 78 -4.74 -13.10 -15.21
N ALA A 79 -4.02 -14.20 -15.11
CA ALA A 79 -4.12 -15.29 -16.06
C ALA A 79 -5.60 -15.72 -16.14
N PRO A 80 -6.22 -15.70 -17.35
CA PRO A 80 -7.62 -16.08 -17.47
C PRO A 80 -7.82 -17.49 -16.93
N SER A 81 -8.93 -17.68 -16.22
CA SER A 81 -9.36 -18.97 -15.70
C SER A 81 -9.56 -19.96 -16.84
N ARG A 82 -9.64 -21.25 -16.50
CA ARG A 82 -9.73 -22.34 -17.48
C ARG A 82 -10.93 -22.17 -18.42
N ALA A 83 -12.01 -21.54 -17.96
CA ALA A 83 -13.18 -21.22 -18.75
C ALA A 83 -12.91 -20.17 -19.84
N ASN A 84 -12.10 -19.14 -19.53
CA ASN A 84 -11.76 -18.03 -20.44
C ASN A 84 -10.48 -18.31 -21.25
N ARG A 85 -10.01 -19.55 -21.28
CA ARG A 85 -8.79 -19.94 -21.98
C ARG A 85 -9.15 -20.47 -23.37
N PRO A 86 -8.48 -20.04 -24.45
CA PRO A 86 -8.72 -20.63 -25.76
C PRO A 86 -8.44 -22.14 -25.70
N SER A 87 -9.26 -22.93 -26.38
CA SER A 87 -9.10 -24.39 -26.39
C SER A 87 -7.75 -24.77 -27.05
N LEU A 88 -7.14 -25.85 -26.57
CA LEU A 88 -5.85 -26.36 -27.09
C LEU A 88 -5.91 -26.67 -28.59
N LEU A 89 -7.09 -27.00 -29.09
CA LEU A 89 -7.33 -27.44 -30.46
C LEU A 89 -7.62 -26.27 -31.41
N THR A 90 -8.29 -25.21 -30.95
CA THR A 90 -8.70 -24.11 -31.84
C THR A 90 -7.56 -23.12 -32.10
N SER A 91 -6.66 -22.87 -31.14
CA SER A 91 -5.53 -21.94 -31.37
C SER A 91 -4.28 -22.25 -30.52
N PRO A 92 -3.40 -23.18 -30.96
CA PRO A 92 -2.20 -23.54 -30.18
C PRO A 92 -1.19 -22.39 -30.05
N ASN A 93 -1.07 -21.54 -31.08
CA ASN A 93 -0.13 -20.42 -31.08
C ASN A 93 -0.53 -19.32 -30.07
N THR A 94 -1.81 -19.02 -29.91
CA THR A 94 -2.29 -18.04 -28.93
C THR A 94 -2.07 -18.55 -27.51
N LEU A 95 -2.24 -19.85 -27.29
CA LEU A 95 -1.93 -20.50 -26.02
C LEU A 95 -0.45 -20.51 -25.70
N ALA A 96 0.40 -20.83 -26.66
CA ALA A 96 1.85 -20.76 -26.50
C ALA A 96 2.28 -19.33 -26.14
N ARG A 97 1.74 -18.32 -26.85
CA ARG A 97 1.98 -16.89 -26.55
C ARG A 97 1.49 -16.51 -25.15
N LEU A 98 0.30 -16.96 -24.72
CA LEU A 98 -0.23 -16.70 -23.38
C LEU A 98 0.62 -17.37 -22.30
N GLN A 99 1.04 -18.62 -22.53
CA GLN A 99 1.90 -19.36 -21.61
C GLN A 99 3.29 -18.71 -21.50
N TRP A 100 3.85 -18.26 -22.62
CA TRP A 100 5.10 -17.50 -22.66
C TRP A 100 4.98 -16.18 -21.89
N ALA A 101 3.89 -15.44 -22.09
CA ALA A 101 3.62 -14.20 -21.35
C ALA A 101 3.49 -14.46 -19.83
N ARG A 102 2.82 -15.56 -19.43
CA ARG A 102 2.74 -15.99 -18.03
C ARG A 102 4.11 -16.33 -17.46
N LEU A 103 4.94 -17.06 -18.21
CA LEU A 103 6.28 -17.45 -17.77
C LEU A 103 7.20 -16.23 -17.63
N LYS A 104 7.27 -15.39 -18.67
CA LYS A 104 8.06 -14.14 -18.68
C LYS A 104 7.72 -13.28 -17.47
N ARG A 105 6.44 -13.22 -17.10
CA ARG A 105 6.01 -12.46 -15.93
C ARG A 105 6.37 -13.09 -14.60
N LYS A 106 6.22 -14.40 -14.44
CA LYS A 106 6.70 -15.09 -13.23
C LYS A 106 8.20 -14.87 -13.01
N VAL A 107 8.98 -14.90 -14.09
CA VAL A 107 10.42 -14.58 -14.05
C VAL A 107 10.63 -13.13 -13.63
N SER A 108 9.91 -12.18 -14.23
CA SER A 108 9.98 -10.76 -13.85
C SER A 108 9.62 -10.52 -12.38
N ASP A 109 8.54 -11.11 -11.89
CA ASP A 109 8.09 -10.98 -10.50
C ASP A 109 9.13 -11.58 -9.53
N LEU A 110 9.73 -12.72 -9.89
CA LEU A 110 10.80 -13.33 -9.11
C LEU A 110 12.06 -12.45 -9.08
N LEU A 111 12.44 -11.86 -10.22
CA LEU A 111 13.57 -10.94 -10.30
C LEU A 111 13.33 -9.69 -9.45
N VAL A 112 12.17 -9.06 -9.58
CA VAL A 112 11.77 -7.89 -8.77
C VAL A 112 11.81 -8.23 -7.28
N MET A 113 11.22 -9.35 -6.88
CA MET A 113 11.25 -9.79 -5.48
C MET A 113 12.68 -10.09 -4.99
N THR A 114 13.54 -10.61 -5.85
CA THR A 114 14.95 -10.90 -5.51
C THR A 114 15.74 -9.61 -5.34
N ILE A 115 15.59 -8.65 -6.25
CA ILE A 115 16.19 -7.31 -6.16
C ILE A 115 15.68 -6.61 -4.90
N TYR A 116 14.37 -6.63 -4.65
CA TYR A 116 13.76 -6.04 -3.46
C TYR A 116 14.30 -6.66 -2.16
N ARG A 117 14.43 -7.99 -2.11
CA ARG A 117 15.05 -8.68 -0.96
C ARG A 117 16.52 -8.30 -0.77
N TRP A 118 17.27 -8.14 -1.87
CA TRP A 118 18.69 -7.81 -1.81
C TRP A 118 18.93 -6.36 -1.42
N SER A 119 18.17 -5.43 -1.99
CA SER A 119 18.20 -3.99 -1.66
C SER A 119 17.93 -3.76 -0.17
N ASN A 120 16.95 -4.47 0.38
CA ASN A 120 16.55 -4.33 1.78
C ASN A 120 17.20 -5.37 2.71
N ARG A 121 18.32 -5.99 2.30
CA ARG A 121 19.03 -7.01 3.11
C ARG A 121 19.55 -6.45 4.43
N LYS A 122 19.89 -5.15 4.46
CA LYS A 122 20.33 -4.42 5.65
C LYS A 122 19.32 -4.50 6.80
N HIS A 123 18.03 -4.60 6.46
CA HIS A 123 16.91 -4.62 7.41
C HIS A 123 16.44 -6.03 7.81
N GLY A 124 17.11 -7.08 7.32
CA GLY A 124 16.83 -8.47 7.74
C GLY A 124 15.47 -9.02 7.29
N LEU A 125 14.87 -8.49 6.22
CA LEU A 125 13.54 -8.86 5.74
C LEU A 125 13.44 -10.35 5.33
N LYS A 126 12.55 -11.07 6.01
CA LYS A 126 12.26 -12.49 5.74
C LYS A 126 11.00 -12.62 4.89
N ILE A 127 11.19 -12.70 3.57
CA ILE A 127 10.08 -12.82 2.61
C ILE A 127 9.57 -14.27 2.58
N HIS A 128 8.45 -14.52 3.27
CA HIS A 128 7.79 -15.84 3.25
C HIS A 128 6.71 -15.92 2.16
N PHE A 129 7.03 -16.53 1.03
CA PHE A 129 6.10 -16.69 -0.10
C PHE A 129 4.94 -17.65 0.19
N GLN A 130 5.21 -18.72 0.93
CA GLN A 130 4.20 -19.75 1.25
C GLN A 130 3.10 -19.21 2.17
N LYS A 131 3.41 -18.22 3.01
CA LYS A 131 2.46 -17.61 3.94
C LYS A 131 1.51 -16.63 3.27
N THR A 132 1.84 -16.12 2.07
CA THR A 132 1.03 -15.10 1.39
C THR A 132 -0.38 -15.58 1.04
N ALA A 133 -0.52 -16.80 0.53
CA ALA A 133 -1.84 -17.36 0.19
C ALA A 133 -2.75 -17.56 1.41
N PRO A 134 -2.33 -18.23 2.50
CA PRO A 134 -3.19 -18.37 3.69
C PRO A 134 -3.49 -17.02 4.36
N THR A 135 -2.53 -16.08 4.39
CA THR A 135 -2.80 -14.73 4.90
C THR A 135 -3.87 -14.00 4.10
N ALA A 136 -3.84 -14.10 2.77
CA ALA A 136 -4.88 -13.50 1.92
C ALA A 136 -6.27 -14.08 2.20
N VAL A 137 -6.36 -15.39 2.43
CA VAL A 137 -7.63 -16.06 2.77
C VAL A 137 -8.15 -15.60 4.12
N ALA A 138 -7.28 -15.52 5.12
CA ALA A 138 -7.65 -15.05 6.45
C ALA A 138 -8.16 -13.59 6.40
N LEU A 139 -7.45 -12.71 5.68
CA LEU A 139 -7.86 -11.31 5.49
C LEU A 139 -9.19 -11.20 4.73
N HIS A 140 -9.39 -12.01 3.68
CA HIS A 140 -10.65 -12.05 2.93
C HIS A 140 -11.83 -12.43 3.82
N GLN A 141 -11.67 -13.47 4.65
CA GLN A 141 -12.69 -13.88 5.61
C GLN A 141 -12.97 -12.79 6.64
N GLN A 142 -11.93 -12.22 7.24
CA GLN A 142 -12.06 -11.15 8.24
C GLN A 142 -12.76 -9.92 7.65
N MET A 143 -12.39 -9.54 6.43
CA MET A 143 -12.97 -8.42 5.70
C MET A 143 -14.46 -8.61 5.48
N TYR A 144 -14.88 -9.72 4.86
CA TYR A 144 -16.30 -9.92 4.58
C TYR A 144 -17.14 -10.18 5.83
N THR A 145 -16.57 -10.84 6.85
CA THR A 145 -17.23 -11.03 8.15
C THR A 145 -17.44 -9.70 8.86
N ALA A 146 -16.40 -8.85 8.92
CA ALA A 146 -16.49 -7.52 9.51
C ALA A 146 -17.43 -6.61 8.73
N PHE A 147 -17.43 -6.70 7.40
CA PHE A 147 -18.39 -6.00 6.55
C PHE A 147 -19.82 -6.43 6.85
N ALA A 148 -20.11 -7.73 6.92
CA ALA A 148 -21.45 -8.22 7.25
C ALA A 148 -21.89 -7.77 8.66
N ALA A 149 -20.99 -7.84 9.65
CA ALA A 149 -21.24 -7.37 11.00
C ALA A 149 -21.38 -5.84 11.13
N GLY A 150 -20.87 -5.07 10.16
CA GLY A 150 -20.84 -3.60 10.23
C GLY A 150 -19.74 -3.07 11.15
N ASN A 151 -18.66 -3.83 11.39
CA ASN A 151 -17.55 -3.40 12.25
C ASN A 151 -16.57 -2.50 11.46
N ILE A 152 -16.79 -1.19 11.54
CA ILE A 152 -16.03 -0.16 10.83
C ILE A 152 -14.58 -0.07 11.34
N GLU A 153 -14.37 -0.24 12.66
CA GLU A 153 -13.03 -0.14 13.27
C GLU A 153 -12.10 -1.24 12.78
N LEU A 154 -12.59 -2.47 12.73
CA LEU A 154 -11.84 -3.60 12.21
C LEU A 154 -11.53 -3.38 10.73
N LEU A 155 -12.53 -2.99 9.92
CA LEU A 155 -12.34 -2.71 8.49
C LEU A 155 -11.23 -1.69 8.25
N LYS A 156 -11.24 -0.56 8.98
CA LYS A 156 -10.21 0.49 8.86
C LYS A 156 -8.78 -0.04 9.06
N LYS A 157 -8.61 -1.04 9.93
CA LYS A 157 -7.31 -1.65 10.22
C LYS A 157 -6.86 -2.66 9.14
N ILE A 158 -7.81 -3.40 8.56
CA ILE A 158 -7.48 -4.52 7.64
C ILE A 158 -7.57 -4.14 6.17
N THR A 159 -8.25 -3.06 5.80
CA THR A 159 -8.41 -2.62 4.40
C THR A 159 -7.69 -1.30 4.16
N CYS A 160 -7.19 -1.11 2.93
CA CYS A 160 -6.70 0.21 2.50
C CYS A 160 -7.85 1.23 2.43
N GLU A 161 -7.50 2.51 2.42
CA GLU A 161 -8.40 3.65 2.61
C GLU A 161 -9.57 3.68 1.60
N GLY A 162 -9.31 3.51 0.31
CA GLY A 162 -10.33 3.55 -0.73
C GLY A 162 -11.30 2.37 -0.67
N LEU A 163 -10.83 1.19 -0.28
CA LEU A 163 -11.72 0.04 -0.04
C LEU A 163 -12.57 0.26 1.23
N TYR A 164 -11.94 0.80 2.28
CA TYR A 164 -12.62 1.17 3.51
C TYR A 164 -13.76 2.16 3.25
N ASP A 165 -13.51 3.24 2.50
CA ASP A 165 -14.51 4.26 2.20
C ASP A 165 -15.71 3.69 1.43
N SER A 166 -15.45 2.77 0.50
CA SER A 166 -16.49 2.04 -0.22
C SER A 166 -17.35 1.19 0.73
N PHE A 167 -16.72 0.48 1.66
CA PHE A 167 -17.44 -0.33 2.64
C PHE A 167 -18.19 0.51 3.66
N ALA A 168 -17.58 1.58 4.19
CA ALA A 168 -18.19 2.50 5.13
C ALA A 168 -19.45 3.13 4.53
N SER A 169 -19.36 3.63 3.29
CA SER A 169 -20.51 4.17 2.55
C SER A 169 -21.63 3.14 2.42
N ARG A 170 -21.30 1.91 2.00
CA ARG A 170 -22.29 0.82 1.87
C ARG A 170 -22.91 0.41 3.20
N ILE A 171 -22.16 0.45 4.30
CA ILE A 171 -22.67 0.17 5.65
C ILE A 171 -23.65 1.28 6.08
N HIS A 172 -23.32 2.55 5.82
CA HIS A 172 -24.19 3.68 6.15
C HIS A 172 -25.50 3.70 5.35
N THR A 173 -25.50 3.22 4.10
CA THR A 173 -26.71 3.12 3.28
C THR A 173 -27.59 1.91 3.63
N ARG A 174 -27.19 1.04 4.57
CA ARG A 174 -28.00 -0.13 4.93
C ARG A 174 -29.32 0.32 5.58
N PRO A 175 -30.44 -0.34 5.23
CA PRO A 175 -31.71 -0.10 5.92
C PRO A 175 -31.57 -0.43 7.40
N ARG A 176 -32.15 0.43 8.25
CA ARG A 176 -32.06 0.29 9.71
C ARG A 176 -32.74 -1.00 10.15
N GLY A 177 -32.13 -1.68 11.11
CA GLY A 177 -32.65 -2.94 11.67
C GLY A 177 -32.35 -4.18 10.83
N GLU A 178 -31.75 -4.08 9.65
CA GLU A 178 -31.28 -5.25 8.94
C GLU A 178 -29.92 -5.76 9.45
N ARG A 179 -29.78 -7.07 9.56
CA ARG A 179 -28.53 -7.74 9.93
C ARG A 179 -28.04 -8.60 8.77
N TRP A 180 -26.77 -8.46 8.43
CA TRP A 180 -26.18 -9.20 7.33
C TRP A 180 -25.26 -10.28 7.90
N LYS A 181 -25.28 -11.48 7.32
CA LYS A 181 -24.41 -12.59 7.70
C LYS A 181 -23.76 -13.17 6.45
N TRP A 182 -22.43 -13.08 6.40
CA TRP A 182 -21.64 -13.67 5.32
C TRP A 182 -20.88 -14.87 5.84
N GLU A 183 -20.90 -15.96 5.07
CA GLU A 183 -20.25 -17.22 5.42
C GLU A 183 -19.63 -17.86 4.18
N VAL A 184 -18.46 -18.48 4.39
CA VAL A 184 -17.86 -19.38 3.40
C VAL A 184 -18.28 -20.80 3.72
N VAL A 185 -19.03 -21.42 2.82
CA VAL A 185 -19.50 -22.81 2.95
C VAL A 185 -18.34 -23.77 2.71
N LYS A 186 -17.63 -23.59 1.59
CA LYS A 186 -16.46 -24.40 1.24
C LYS A 186 -15.53 -23.70 0.27
N TYR A 187 -14.27 -24.11 0.26
CA TYR A 187 -13.30 -23.72 -0.75
C TYR A 187 -13.28 -24.74 -1.89
N THR A 188 -13.71 -24.32 -3.08
CA THR A 188 -13.78 -25.18 -4.28
C THR A 188 -12.40 -25.52 -4.83
N SER A 189 -11.41 -24.63 -4.62
CA SER A 189 -10.03 -24.91 -5.01
C SER A 189 -9.02 -24.30 -4.05
N LYS A 190 -7.81 -24.88 -4.01
CA LYS A 190 -6.70 -24.34 -3.21
C LYS A 190 -6.38 -22.91 -3.67
N PRO A 191 -6.30 -21.93 -2.75
CA PRO A 191 -5.90 -20.56 -3.06
C PRO A 191 -4.55 -20.52 -3.78
N ARG A 192 -4.43 -19.67 -4.80
CA ARG A 192 -3.20 -19.56 -5.61
C ARG A 192 -2.74 -18.12 -5.72
N VAL A 193 -1.47 -17.88 -5.39
CA VAL A 193 -0.81 -16.61 -5.67
C VAL A 193 -0.63 -16.48 -7.18
N MET A 194 -1.29 -15.50 -7.78
CA MET A 194 -1.23 -15.21 -9.22
C MET A 194 -0.12 -14.22 -9.55
N SER A 195 0.13 -13.28 -8.64
CA SER A 195 1.15 -12.24 -8.76
C SER A 195 1.66 -11.88 -7.36
N ASN A 196 2.94 -11.60 -7.23
CA ASN A 196 3.53 -11.09 -5.98
C ASN A 196 4.71 -10.19 -6.35
N ARG A 197 4.56 -8.89 -6.11
CA ARG A 197 5.43 -7.84 -6.62
C ARG A 197 5.78 -6.89 -5.50
N ALA A 198 6.91 -6.22 -5.66
CA ALA A 198 7.33 -5.16 -4.76
C ALA A 198 7.86 -3.99 -5.57
N ALA A 199 7.64 -2.78 -5.06
CA ALA A 199 8.23 -1.57 -5.57
C ALA A 199 8.94 -0.86 -4.41
N THR A 200 10.15 -0.38 -4.67
CA THR A 200 10.84 0.51 -3.75
C THR A 200 10.38 1.92 -4.05
N LEU A 201 9.98 2.66 -3.02
CA LEU A 201 9.64 4.07 -3.14
C LEU A 201 10.92 4.90 -3.11
N PRO A 202 10.96 6.07 -3.77
CA PRO A 202 12.18 6.89 -3.85
C PRO A 202 12.56 7.59 -2.53
N PHE A 203 12.03 7.15 -1.39
CA PHE A 203 12.18 7.78 -0.07
C PHE A 203 12.46 6.73 1.02
N ASP A 204 13.24 7.10 2.04
CA ASP A 204 13.47 6.47 3.35
C ASP A 204 13.30 4.94 3.44
N ASP A 205 14.10 4.17 2.69
CA ASP A 205 14.08 2.69 2.67
C ASP A 205 12.64 2.11 2.66
N SER A 206 11.76 2.84 1.97
CA SER A 206 10.33 2.57 1.96
C SER A 206 9.98 1.82 0.69
N GLY A 207 8.90 1.05 0.77
CA GLY A 207 8.47 0.24 -0.33
C GLY A 207 7.07 -0.27 -0.13
N VAL A 208 6.52 -0.83 -1.19
CA VAL A 208 5.20 -1.43 -1.17
C VAL A 208 5.29 -2.79 -1.82
N ARG A 209 4.65 -3.77 -1.20
CA ARG A 209 4.55 -5.12 -1.72
C ARG A 209 3.09 -5.47 -1.89
N GLN A 210 2.75 -5.96 -3.08
CA GLN A 210 1.39 -6.30 -3.45
C GLN A 210 1.34 -7.73 -3.98
N ALA A 211 0.37 -8.51 -3.52
CA ALA A 211 0.13 -9.86 -3.98
C ALA A 211 -1.32 -10.04 -4.39
N VAL A 212 -1.52 -10.70 -5.53
CA VAL A 212 -2.84 -11.07 -6.03
C VAL A 212 -3.03 -12.56 -5.80
N VAL A 213 -4.08 -12.92 -5.07
CA VAL A 213 -4.42 -14.30 -4.73
C VAL A 213 -5.79 -14.63 -5.29
N ARG A 214 -5.86 -15.70 -6.08
CA ARG A 214 -7.14 -16.26 -6.52
C ARG A 214 -7.74 -17.12 -5.40
N ILE A 215 -8.96 -16.78 -5.02
CA ILE A 215 -9.78 -17.53 -4.06
C ILE A 215 -11.01 -18.04 -4.82
N CYS A 216 -11.25 -19.36 -4.79
CA CYS A 216 -12.47 -19.97 -5.33
C CYS A 216 -13.22 -20.60 -4.16
N SER A 217 -14.43 -20.13 -3.90
CA SER A 217 -15.22 -20.54 -2.73
C SER A 217 -16.71 -20.53 -3.05
N ARG A 218 -17.45 -21.41 -2.38
CA ARG A 218 -18.91 -21.34 -2.29
C ARG A 218 -19.26 -20.48 -1.08
N GLN A 219 -19.92 -19.36 -1.33
CA GLN A 219 -20.22 -18.34 -0.33
C GLN A 219 -21.73 -18.17 -0.18
N ARG A 220 -22.16 -17.70 0.99
CA ARG A 220 -23.56 -17.39 1.31
C ARG A 220 -23.64 -16.03 1.99
N LEU A 221 -24.54 -15.18 1.50
CA LEU A 221 -24.88 -13.90 2.15
C LEU A 221 -26.37 -13.91 2.50
N SER A 222 -26.67 -13.89 3.80
CA SER A 222 -28.04 -13.89 4.32
C SER A 222 -28.35 -12.53 4.92
N ARG A 223 -29.50 -11.94 4.57
CA ARG A 223 -30.00 -10.69 5.14
C ARG A 223 -31.21 -10.99 6.02
N TYR A 224 -31.17 -10.53 7.25
CA TYR A 224 -32.25 -10.68 8.21
C TYR A 224 -32.88 -9.32 8.46
N LYS A 225 -34.21 -9.25 8.46
CA LYS A 225 -34.95 -8.05 8.88
C LYS A 225 -34.86 -7.86 10.39
N ALA A 226 -35.37 -6.73 10.88
CA ALA A 226 -35.47 -6.45 12.32
C ALA A 226 -36.25 -7.56 13.06
N ASP A 227 -37.27 -8.12 12.39
CA ASP A 227 -38.11 -9.21 12.92
C ASP A 227 -37.40 -10.58 12.94
N GLY A 228 -36.14 -10.65 12.51
CA GLY A 228 -35.38 -11.90 12.40
C GLY A 228 -35.75 -12.76 11.17
N SER A 229 -36.76 -12.36 10.39
CA SER A 229 -37.12 -13.03 9.15
C SER A 229 -36.05 -12.85 8.07
N LEU A 230 -35.77 -13.92 7.32
CA LEU A 230 -34.85 -13.88 6.18
C LEU A 230 -35.49 -13.07 5.04
N VAL A 231 -34.74 -12.12 4.47
CA VAL A 231 -35.18 -11.38 3.30
C VAL A 231 -35.23 -12.33 2.09
N ALA A 232 -36.39 -12.36 1.41
CA ALA A 232 -36.59 -13.21 0.23
C ALA A 232 -35.54 -12.93 -0.84
N GLY A 233 -35.01 -14.00 -1.46
CA GLY A 233 -33.94 -13.92 -2.46
C GLY A 233 -32.52 -13.75 -1.87
N THR A 234 -32.35 -13.88 -0.55
CA THR A 234 -31.04 -13.88 0.11
C THR A 234 -30.74 -15.23 0.77
N GLY A 235 -29.47 -15.53 0.98
CA GLY A 235 -29.04 -16.79 1.60
C GLY A 235 -28.82 -17.95 0.62
N GLU A 236 -28.86 -17.71 -0.69
CA GLU A 236 -28.45 -18.70 -1.69
C GLU A 236 -26.93 -18.89 -1.67
N GLU A 237 -26.51 -20.14 -1.85
CA GLU A 237 -25.09 -20.48 -2.01
C GLU A 237 -24.64 -20.22 -3.45
N ARG A 238 -23.62 -19.39 -3.61
CA ARG A 238 -23.06 -19.05 -4.92
C ARG A 238 -21.60 -19.46 -5.00
N ASP A 239 -21.22 -20.02 -6.13
CA ASP A 239 -19.80 -20.27 -6.44
C ASP A 239 -19.17 -18.96 -6.93
N VAL A 240 -18.19 -18.49 -6.18
CA VAL A 240 -17.54 -17.19 -6.39
C VAL A 240 -16.05 -17.41 -6.62
N MET A 241 -15.52 -16.78 -7.67
CA MET A 241 -14.10 -16.70 -7.96
C MET A 241 -13.65 -15.24 -7.87
N GLU A 242 -12.83 -14.94 -6.87
CA GLU A 242 -12.33 -13.60 -6.60
C GLU A 242 -10.80 -13.57 -6.69
N TYR A 243 -10.26 -12.50 -7.27
CA TYR A 243 -8.84 -12.20 -7.21
C TYR A 243 -8.64 -11.10 -6.18
N VAL A 244 -8.26 -11.50 -4.97
CA VAL A 244 -8.05 -10.58 -3.86
C VAL A 244 -6.65 -10.02 -3.95
N VAL A 245 -6.54 -8.70 -3.87
CA VAL A 245 -5.29 -7.98 -3.86
C VAL A 245 -4.98 -7.60 -2.42
N ILE A 246 -3.89 -8.13 -1.88
CA ILE A 246 -3.36 -7.75 -0.58
C ILE A 246 -2.09 -6.93 -0.75
N GLN A 247 -1.92 -5.94 0.09
CA GLN A 247 -0.80 -5.02 0.08
C GLN A 247 -0.19 -4.94 1.47
N ARG A 248 1.11 -4.72 1.55
CA ARG A 248 1.79 -4.29 2.77
C ARG A 248 2.83 -3.24 2.43
N MET A 249 3.10 -2.37 3.39
CA MET A 249 4.12 -1.33 3.25
C MET A 249 5.38 -1.69 4.01
N LEU A 250 6.50 -1.22 3.49
CA LEU A 250 7.78 -1.14 4.17
C LEU A 250 8.00 0.33 4.48
N TRP A 251 8.17 0.65 5.75
CA TRP A 251 8.49 1.99 6.22
C TRP A 251 9.76 1.92 7.08
N GLU A 252 10.79 2.71 6.74
CA GLU A 252 12.07 2.72 7.46
C GLU A 252 12.65 1.30 7.68
N GLY A 253 12.56 0.44 6.66
CA GLY A 253 13.02 -0.95 6.74
C GLY A 253 12.15 -1.90 7.55
N LYS A 254 11.02 -1.44 8.14
CA LYS A 254 10.06 -2.28 8.88
C LYS A 254 8.81 -2.56 8.06
N GLU A 255 8.45 -3.83 8.03
CA GLU A 255 7.40 -4.37 7.18
C GLU A 255 6.06 -4.37 7.95
N ASN A 256 5.10 -3.52 7.56
CA ASN A 256 3.78 -3.43 8.17
C ASN A 256 2.92 -4.68 7.90
N ASP A 257 1.79 -4.78 8.61
CA ASP A 257 0.81 -5.85 8.42
C ASP A 257 0.24 -5.85 6.99
N TRP A 258 -0.23 -7.02 6.56
CA TRP A 258 -0.95 -7.14 5.30
C TRP A 258 -2.35 -6.57 5.43
N MET A 259 -2.74 -5.77 4.44
CA MET A 259 -4.05 -5.16 4.30
C MET A 259 -4.67 -5.57 2.97
N VAL A 260 -6.00 -5.58 2.88
CA VAL A 260 -6.71 -5.80 1.62
C VAL A 260 -6.82 -4.47 0.88
N TRP A 261 -6.22 -4.41 -0.31
CA TRP A 261 -6.31 -3.25 -1.19
C TRP A 261 -7.62 -3.27 -1.98
N GLY A 262 -8.04 -4.44 -2.45
CA GLY A 262 -9.27 -4.57 -3.24
C GLY A 262 -9.40 -5.93 -3.92
N THR A 263 -10.36 -5.99 -4.83
CA THR A 263 -10.55 -7.12 -5.75
C THR A 263 -10.22 -6.69 -7.17
N THR A 264 -9.79 -7.64 -7.99
CA THR A 264 -9.44 -7.39 -9.39
C THR A 264 -10.02 -8.50 -10.28
N GLU A 265 -10.03 -8.26 -11.59
CA GLU A 265 -10.63 -9.14 -12.58
C GLU A 265 -9.58 -9.83 -13.45
N GLU A 266 -9.99 -10.87 -14.15
CA GLU A 266 -9.11 -11.55 -15.09
C GLU A 266 -8.72 -10.64 -16.23
N THR A 267 -7.45 -10.70 -16.63
CA THR A 267 -7.03 -10.00 -17.84
C THR A 267 -7.46 -10.83 -19.04
N THR A 268 -8.38 -10.27 -19.83
CA THR A 268 -8.82 -10.84 -21.11
C THR A 268 -7.66 -10.83 -22.12
N LEU A 269 -7.75 -11.66 -23.16
CA LEU A 269 -6.75 -11.69 -24.22
C LEU A 269 -6.67 -10.35 -24.96
N GLU A 270 -7.82 -9.71 -25.17
CA GLU A 270 -7.93 -8.38 -25.78
C GLU A 270 -7.16 -7.34 -24.98
N ALA A 271 -7.32 -7.31 -23.66
CA ALA A 271 -6.58 -6.40 -22.78
C ALA A 271 -5.05 -6.62 -22.87
N ILE A 272 -4.60 -7.86 -23.08
CA ILE A 272 -3.18 -8.18 -23.28
C ILE A 272 -2.68 -7.63 -24.62
N GLU A 273 -3.48 -7.72 -25.67
CA GLU A 273 -3.12 -7.24 -27.01
C GLU A 273 -3.13 -5.71 -27.10
N GLU A 274 -4.14 -5.06 -26.51
CA GLU A 274 -4.21 -3.61 -26.41
C GLU A 274 -3.02 -3.02 -25.65
N ALA A 275 -2.70 -3.58 -24.49
CA ALA A 275 -1.61 -3.03 -23.70
C ALA A 275 -0.22 -3.39 -24.24
N LYS A 276 -0.11 -4.36 -25.16
CA LYS A 276 1.11 -4.51 -25.98
C LYS A 276 1.23 -3.43 -27.04
N ARG A 277 0.11 -3.08 -27.71
CA ARG A 277 0.05 -2.02 -28.72
C ARG A 277 0.50 -0.68 -28.13
N LYS A 278 -0.10 -0.32 -26.99
CA LYS A 278 0.25 0.89 -26.22
C LYS A 278 1.69 0.92 -25.68
N ALA A 279 2.38 -0.21 -25.59
CA ALA A 279 3.76 -0.28 -25.13
C ALA A 279 4.79 -0.23 -26.28
N LEU A 280 4.30 -0.27 -27.53
CA LEU A 280 5.09 -0.24 -28.75
C LEU A 280 5.04 1.14 -29.43
N GLU A 281 3.98 1.90 -29.15
CA GLU A 281 3.87 3.36 -29.29
C GLU A 281 4.74 4.09 -28.26
#